data_AF-A0A529CGN5-F1
#
_entry.id   AF-A0A529CGN5-F1
#
_cell.length_a   1.000
_cell.length_b   1.000
_cell.length_c   1.000
_cell.angle_alpha   90.00
_cell.angle_beta   90.00
_cell.angle_gamma   90.00
#
_symmetry.space_group_name_H-M   'P 1'
#
loop_
_entity.id
_entity.type
_entity.pdbx_description
1 polymer ?
#
loop_
_entity_poly.entity_id
_entity_poly.type
_entity_poly.pdbx_seq_one_letter_code
_entity_poly.pdbx_strand_id
1 'polypeptide(L)'
;MSDVANSEVYQLKVSLRRISPMIWRRLLVPEEVTLYALHRAIQIAFSWEDYHLHAFKLHSRHYGTTWTGERHRDAAGREVTLADLQLRVRQRIH
;
A
#
# COMPACT_ATOMS: atom_id res chain seq x y z
N MET A 1 29.78 -5.72 9.34
CA MET A 1 28.61 -6.48 8.91
C MET A 1 27.41 -5.73 9.44
N SER A 2 26.72 -4.98 8.58
CA SER A 2 25.59 -4.13 8.96
C SER A 2 24.50 -4.97 9.62
N ASP A 3 23.95 -4.48 10.72
CA ASP A 3 22.71 -4.99 11.33
C ASP A 3 21.69 -5.23 10.22
N VAL A 4 21.31 -6.49 10.01
CA VAL A 4 20.12 -6.80 9.25
C VAL A 4 18.98 -6.38 10.17
N ALA A 5 18.51 -5.13 10.02
CA ALA A 5 17.32 -4.67 10.71
C ALA A 5 16.23 -5.74 10.46
N ASN A 6 15.67 -6.26 11.55
CA ASN A 6 14.64 -7.28 11.52
C ASN A 6 13.36 -6.60 11.01
N SER A 7 13.28 -6.40 9.70
CA SER A 7 12.15 -5.78 9.01
C SER A 7 10.97 -6.73 9.09
N GLU A 8 9.90 -6.29 9.74
CA GLU A 8 8.66 -7.07 9.80
C GLU A 8 8.06 -7.19 8.39
N VAL A 9 7.59 -8.37 8.03
CA VAL A 9 6.98 -8.63 6.72
C VAL A 9 5.46 -8.72 6.85
N TYR A 10 4.76 -7.81 6.16
CA TYR A 10 3.30 -7.88 6.04
C TYR A 10 2.89 -8.90 4.99
N GLN A 11 1.99 -9.81 5.38
CA GLN A 11 1.24 -10.65 4.45
C GLN A 11 -0.13 -10.02 4.15
N LEU A 12 -0.24 -9.35 2.99
CA LEU A 12 -1.44 -8.65 2.57
C LEU A 12 -2.29 -9.52 1.64
N LYS A 13 -3.60 -9.57 1.89
CA LYS A 13 -4.59 -10.10 0.94
C LYS A 13 -5.23 -8.92 0.20
N VAL A 14 -4.99 -8.82 -1.10
CA VAL A 14 -5.58 -7.80 -1.97
C VAL A 14 -6.69 -8.44 -2.79
N SER A 15 -7.91 -7.88 -2.77
CA SER A 15 -9.08 -8.45 -3.44
C SER A 15 -9.86 -7.39 -4.19
N LEU A 16 -10.30 -7.70 -5.41
CA LEU A 16 -11.21 -6.83 -6.16
C LEU A 16 -12.61 -6.95 -5.57
N ARG A 17 -13.20 -5.80 -5.23
CA ARG A 17 -14.55 -5.74 -4.64
C ARG A 17 -15.60 -5.93 -5.73
N ARG A 18 -16.76 -6.49 -5.37
CA ARG A 18 -17.96 -6.62 -6.21
C ARG A 18 -17.79 -7.52 -7.45
N ILE A 19 -16.81 -8.42 -7.46
CA ILE A 19 -16.61 -9.42 -8.52
C ILE A 19 -16.85 -10.83 -7.95
N SER A 20 -17.55 -11.68 -8.71
CA SER A 20 -17.74 -13.12 -8.41
C SER A 20 -17.36 -13.96 -9.64
N PRO A 21 -16.53 -15.01 -9.49
CA PRO A 21 -15.83 -15.41 -8.27
C PRO A 21 -14.77 -14.37 -7.83
N MET A 22 -14.40 -14.39 -6.55
CA MET A 22 -13.47 -13.39 -5.98
C MET A 22 -12.10 -13.46 -6.65
N ILE A 23 -11.66 -12.35 -7.25
CA ILE A 23 -10.29 -12.20 -7.75
C ILE A 23 -9.42 -11.57 -6.65
N TRP A 24 -8.37 -12.28 -6.23
CA TRP A 24 -7.47 -11.82 -5.17
C TRP A 24 -6.02 -12.27 -5.38
N ARG A 25 -5.09 -11.62 -4.68
CA ARG A 25 -3.65 -11.91 -4.64
C ARG A 25 -3.12 -11.82 -3.20
N ARG A 26 -2.06 -12.57 -2.89
CA ARG A 26 -1.30 -12.46 -1.63
C ARG A 26 0.02 -11.78 -1.92
N LEU A 27 0.33 -10.71 -1.20
CA LEU A 27 1.60 -10.00 -1.30
C LEU A 27 2.36 -10.16 0.02
N LEU A 28 3.66 -10.45 -0.07
CA LEU A 28 4.60 -10.37 1.04
C LEU A 28 5.44 -9.11 0.81
N VAL A 29 5.35 -8.15 1.72
CA VAL A 29 6.03 -6.86 1.58
C VAL A 29 6.68 -6.48 2.91
N PRO A 30 7.93 -5.98 2.90
CA PRO A 30 8.55 -5.38 4.07
C PRO A 30 7.72 -4.22 4.63
N GLU A 31 7.81 -3.96 5.93
CA GLU A 31 7.08 -2.85 6.56
C GLU A 31 7.54 -1.46 6.10
N GLU A 32 8.76 -1.34 5.58
CA GLU A 32 9.33 -0.09 5.07
C GLU A 32 8.82 0.24 3.66
N VAL A 33 8.04 -0.64 3.04
CA VAL A 33 7.43 -0.38 1.74
C VAL A 33 6.54 0.85 1.82
N THR A 34 6.81 1.83 0.97
CA THR A 34 5.99 3.04 0.84
C THR A 34 4.64 2.70 0.22
N LEU A 35 3.61 3.50 0.50
CA LEU A 35 2.30 3.34 -0.12
C LEU A 35 2.36 3.42 -1.66
N TYR A 36 3.29 4.22 -2.21
CA TYR A 36 3.54 4.24 -3.65
C TYR A 36 4.13 2.91 -4.15
N ALA A 37 5.11 2.34 -3.44
CA ALA A 37 5.67 1.04 -3.79
C ALA A 37 4.63 -0.10 -3.64
N LEU A 38 3.75 -0.03 -2.63
CA LEU A 38 2.62 -0.95 -2.49
C LEU A 38 1.66 -0.85 -3.68
N HIS A 39 1.31 0.37 -4.11
CA HIS A 39 0.49 0.58 -5.32
C HIS A 39 1.13 -0.08 -6.55
N ARG A 40 2.44 0.12 -6.77
CA ARG A 40 3.17 -0.53 -7.86
C ARG A 40 3.12 -2.06 -7.78
N ALA A 41 3.27 -2.63 -6.58
CA ALA A 41 3.14 -4.07 -6.38
C ALA A 41 1.73 -4.58 -6.73
N ILE A 42 0.68 -3.82 -6.38
CA ILE A 42 -0.70 -4.13 -6.75
C ILE A 42 -0.89 -4.06 -8.27
N GLN A 43 -0.40 -3.01 -8.94
CA GLN A 43 -0.48 -2.86 -10.40
C GLN A 43 0.12 -4.10 -11.10
N ILE A 44 1.32 -4.51 -10.70
CA ILE A 44 2.00 -5.69 -11.25
C ILE A 44 1.18 -6.98 -10.96
N ALA A 45 0.73 -7.18 -9.73
CA ALA A 45 0.04 -8.40 -9.33
C ALA A 45 -1.33 -8.62 -10.02
N PHE A 46 -1.93 -7.53 -10.52
CA PHE A 46 -3.19 -7.54 -11.26
C PHE A 46 -3.02 -7.23 -12.76
N SER A 47 -1.78 -7.10 -13.25
CA SER A 47 -1.48 -6.74 -14.64
C SER A 47 -2.18 -5.45 -15.10
N TRP A 48 -2.16 -4.43 -14.24
CA TRP A 48 -2.66 -3.08 -14.53
C TRP A 48 -1.52 -2.14 -14.92
N GLU A 49 -1.88 -1.07 -15.64
CA GLU A 49 -0.92 -0.18 -16.32
C GLU A 49 -0.85 1.25 -15.76
N ASP A 50 -1.34 1.46 -14.54
CA ASP A 50 -1.23 2.75 -13.82
C ASP A 50 -1.81 3.98 -14.56
N TYR A 51 -2.82 3.77 -15.43
CA TYR A 51 -3.46 4.85 -16.21
C TYR A 51 -4.38 5.77 -15.40
N HIS A 52 -4.75 5.38 -14.19
CA HIS A 52 -5.75 6.09 -13.38
C HIS A 52 -5.18 6.53 -12.04
N LEU A 53 -5.66 7.67 -11.56
CA LEU A 53 -5.39 8.13 -10.20
C LEU A 53 -5.85 7.08 -9.19
N HIS A 54 -5.09 6.96 -8.11
CA HIS A 54 -5.35 6.02 -7.02
C HIS A 54 -5.17 6.70 -5.67
N ALA A 55 -5.79 6.10 -4.66
CA ALA A 55 -5.61 6.49 -3.27
C ALA A 55 -5.80 5.29 -2.35
N PHE A 56 -5.20 5.37 -1.16
CA PHE A 56 -5.46 4.48 -0.04
C PHE A 56 -6.24 5.22 1.03
N LYS A 57 -7.25 4.56 1.60
CA LYS A 57 -8.04 5.07 2.71
C LYS A 57 -7.93 4.14 3.91
N LEU A 58 -7.52 4.72 5.04
CA LEU A 58 -7.44 4.03 6.32
C LEU A 58 -8.07 4.90 7.41
N HIS A 59 -9.17 4.43 8.00
CA HIS A 59 -10.00 5.24 8.90
C HIS A 59 -10.40 6.58 8.25
N SER A 60 -10.08 7.70 8.91
CA SER A 60 -10.32 9.07 8.45
C SER A 60 -9.17 9.63 7.59
N ARG A 61 -8.10 8.85 7.36
CA ARG A 61 -6.94 9.29 6.57
C ARG A 61 -7.08 8.84 5.12
N HIS A 62 -6.73 9.76 4.22
CA HIS A 62 -6.73 9.55 2.78
C HIS A 62 -5.35 9.88 2.22
N TYR A 63 -4.73 8.89 1.58
CA TYR A 63 -3.43 8.99 0.95
C TYR A 63 -3.65 8.89 -0.55
N GLY A 64 -3.77 10.04 -1.22
CA GLY A 64 -3.99 10.11 -2.66
C GLY A 64 -2.85 10.86 -3.34
N THR A 65 -2.73 10.66 -4.65
CA THR A 65 -1.89 11.53 -5.48
C THR A 65 -2.50 12.93 -5.51
N THR A 66 -1.72 13.95 -5.17
CA THR A 66 -2.15 15.35 -5.26
C THR A 66 -2.06 15.84 -6.72
N TRP A 67 -2.68 16.98 -7.02
CA TRP A 67 -2.56 17.64 -8.32
C TRP A 67 -1.10 18.02 -8.68
N THR A 68 -0.24 18.21 -7.67
CA THR A 68 1.20 18.49 -7.84
C THR A 68 2.02 17.22 -8.19
N GLY A 69 1.38 16.05 -8.26
CA GLY A 69 2.05 14.79 -8.52
C GLY A 69 2.77 14.20 -7.30
N GLU A 70 2.63 14.82 -6.13
CA GLU A 70 3.14 14.29 -4.86
C GLU A 70 2.32 13.07 -4.45
N ARG A 71 3.01 12.02 -4.02
CA ARG A 71 2.41 10.70 -3.78
C ARG A 71 2.53 10.36 -2.31
N HIS A 72 1.39 10.13 -1.66
CA HIS A 72 1.29 9.49 -0.34
C HIS A 72 2.27 10.05 0.70
N ARG A 73 2.41 11.38 0.78
CA ARG A 73 3.30 12.04 1.73
C ARG A 73 2.57 12.40 3.03
N ASP A 74 3.29 12.40 4.15
CA ASP A 74 2.80 12.91 5.42
C ASP A 74 2.88 14.45 5.49
N ALA A 75 2.46 15.03 6.62
CA ALA A 75 2.49 16.49 6.83
C ALA A 75 3.91 17.09 6.81
N ALA A 76 4.95 16.26 6.95
CA ALA A 76 6.36 16.66 6.87
C ALA A 76 6.95 16.43 5.46
N GLY A 77 6.15 15.99 4.48
CA GLY A 77 6.59 15.73 3.12
C GLY A 77 7.33 14.40 2.93
N ARG A 78 7.32 13.50 3.93
CA ARG A 78 7.97 12.18 3.82
C ARG A 78 7.00 11.17 3.21
N GLU A 79 7.50 10.22 2.43
CA GLU A 79 6.65 9.12 1.93
C GLU A 79 6.16 8.25 3.08
N VAL A 80 4.87 7.94 3.08
CA VAL A 80 4.25 7.09 4.10
C VAL A 80 4.55 5.62 3.80
N THR A 81 5.06 4.91 4.80
CA THR A 81 5.35 3.47 4.77
C THR A 81 4.23 2.64 5.41
N LEU A 82 4.29 1.31 5.27
CA LEU A 82 3.38 0.42 6.00
C LEU A 82 3.63 0.44 7.52
N ALA A 83 4.88 0.58 7.94
CA ALA A 83 5.25 0.75 9.34
C ALA A 83 4.55 1.98 9.96
N ASP A 84 4.48 3.09 9.22
CA ASP A 84 3.79 4.32 9.66
C ASP A 84 2.28 4.13 9.87
N LEU A 85 1.68 3.13 9.23
CA LEU A 85 0.25 2.83 9.38
C LEU A 85 -0.06 2.00 10.62
N GLN A 86 0.94 1.36 11.23
CA GLN A 86 0.81 0.52 12.43
C GLN A 86 -0.36 -0.47 12.32
N LEU A 87 -0.40 -1.22 11.21
CA LEU A 87 -1.53 -2.07 10.87
C LEU A 87 -1.67 -3.23 11.87
N ARG A 88 -2.91 -3.45 12.30
CA ARG A 88 -3.28 -4.64 13.08
C ARG A 88 -3.60 -5.80 12.13
N VAL A 89 -3.41 -7.02 12.62
CA VAL A 89 -3.83 -8.24 11.92
C VAL A 89 -5.30 -8.13 11.51
N ARG A 90 -5.59 -8.42 10.24
CA ARG A 90 -6.94 -8.32 9.59
C ARG A 90 -7.51 -6.91 9.47
N GLN A 91 -6.74 -5.86 9.74
CA GLN A 91 -7.15 -4.49 9.43
C GLN A 91 -7.30 -4.31 7.92
N ARG A 92 -8.30 -3.51 7.51
CA ARG A 92 -8.61 -3.25 6.10
C ARG A 92 -8.18 -1.85 5.70
N ILE A 93 -7.50 -1.78 4.56
CA ILE A 93 -7.25 -0.54 3.81
C ILE A 93 -8.20 -0.57 2.61
N HIS A 94 -8.76 0.59 2.28
CA HIS A 94 -9.74 0.77 1.21
C HIS A 94 -9.20 1.57 0.05
#